data_AF-A0AAI8QEW0-F1
#
_entry.id   AF-A0AAI8QEW0-F1
#
_cell.length_a   1.000
_cell.length_b   1.000
_cell.length_c   1.000
_cell.angle_alpha   90.00
_cell.angle_beta   90.00
_cell.angle_gamma   90.00
#
_symmetry.space_group_name_H-M   'P 1'
#
loop_
_entity.id
_entity.type
_entity.pdbx_description
1 polymer ?
#
loop_
_entity_poly.entity_id
_entity_poly.type
_entity_poly.pdbx_seq_one_letter_code
_entity_poly.pdbx_strand_id
1 'polypeptide(L)'
;MQLHEFIKADELEALPDDDAHEAFAQFVRIAQTRLSERIEALSKHDDQQSWQQINDARHGFMNIVVAAAKKFEIEPISSLMMPRNQEYDDQTFRQFQSDLDFFVTQLVLENSARAKRDSVSVSSDLKAKIRTYLHHLRDAIEKSDLDEDKRGKLLDQLDAFEAELEKRRLPLMTVTLMVIALASAPGGLWSTGEAAQRLVASIFKVVGEAKNADDEARKRLIPVEPPKAIAPPRAPEGERKPIPRRRASNDLDDDIPF
;
A
#
# COMPACT_ATOMS: atom_id res chain seq x y z
N MET A 1 3.67 29.90 -9.87
CA MET A 1 3.48 28.53 -9.34
C MET A 1 2.19 27.99 -9.92
N GLN A 2 2.26 26.94 -10.72
CA GLN A 2 1.12 26.45 -11.50
C GLN A 2 0.83 25.01 -11.07
N LEU A 3 0.02 24.81 -10.02
CA LEU A 3 -0.44 23.48 -9.57
C LEU A 3 -0.92 22.60 -10.76
N HIS A 4 -1.56 23.24 -11.74
CA HIS A 4 -2.07 22.62 -12.95
C HIS A 4 -0.99 22.01 -13.87
N GLU A 5 0.28 22.41 -13.74
CA GLU A 5 1.39 21.78 -14.45
C GLU A 5 1.62 20.34 -13.97
N PHE A 6 1.26 20.03 -12.72
CA PHE A 6 1.57 18.74 -12.09
C PHE A 6 0.34 17.87 -11.80
N ILE A 7 -0.86 18.44 -11.79
CA ILE A 7 -2.11 17.69 -11.73
C ILE A 7 -3.23 18.50 -12.42
N LYS A 8 -4.07 17.88 -13.23
CA LYS A 8 -5.25 18.56 -13.80
C LYS A 8 -6.42 18.55 -12.80
N ALA A 9 -7.43 19.37 -13.06
CA ALA A 9 -8.61 19.45 -12.19
C ALA A 9 -9.41 18.15 -12.15
N ASP A 10 -9.60 17.49 -13.30
CA ASP A 10 -10.28 16.19 -13.42
C ASP A 10 -9.54 15.08 -12.67
N GLU A 11 -8.21 15.07 -12.75
CA GLU A 11 -7.38 14.12 -11.99
C GLU A 11 -7.41 14.39 -10.48
N LEU A 12 -7.52 15.66 -10.07
CA LEU A 12 -7.64 16.03 -8.67
C LEU A 12 -9.00 15.60 -8.10
N GLU A 13 -10.08 15.75 -8.87
CA GLU A 13 -11.43 15.28 -8.52
C GLU A 13 -11.54 13.75 -8.51
N ALA A 14 -10.70 13.05 -9.28
CA ALA A 14 -10.68 11.58 -9.31
C ALA A 14 -9.86 10.95 -8.18
N LEU A 15 -9.21 11.73 -7.31
CA LEU A 15 -8.49 11.19 -6.16
C LEU A 15 -9.47 10.55 -5.17
N PRO A 16 -9.05 9.48 -4.47
CA PRO A 16 -9.85 8.89 -3.39
C PRO A 16 -10.19 9.91 -2.29
N ASP A 17 -11.47 10.02 -1.94
CA ASP A 17 -11.92 10.89 -0.84
C ASP A 17 -11.90 10.16 0.52
N ASP A 18 -11.90 8.83 0.52
CA ASP A 18 -12.08 8.00 1.72
C ASP A 18 -10.78 7.70 2.48
N ASP A 19 -9.62 7.78 1.82
CA ASP A 19 -8.30 7.54 2.44
C ASP A 19 -7.27 8.58 1.98
N ALA A 20 -6.91 9.48 2.89
CA ALA A 20 -5.91 10.52 2.66
C ALA A 20 -4.54 9.97 2.23
N HIS A 21 -4.17 8.79 2.71
CA HIS A 21 -2.90 8.15 2.34
C HIS A 21 -2.93 7.63 0.90
N GLU A 22 -4.04 7.01 0.50
CA GLU A 22 -4.20 6.56 -0.88
C GLU A 22 -4.28 7.75 -1.83
N ALA A 23 -5.04 8.79 -1.47
CA ALA A 23 -5.13 10.04 -2.20
C ALA A 23 -3.75 10.67 -2.43
N PHE A 24 -2.94 10.76 -1.36
CA PHE A 24 -1.59 11.30 -1.45
C PHE A 24 -0.67 10.44 -2.33
N ALA A 25 -0.69 9.10 -2.20
CA ALA A 25 0.12 8.22 -3.03
C ALA A 25 -0.25 8.36 -4.53
N GLN A 26 -1.53 8.44 -4.85
CA GLN A 26 -2.00 8.66 -6.22
C GLN A 26 -1.60 10.05 -6.75
N PHE A 27 -1.77 11.09 -5.94
CA PHE A 27 -1.32 12.45 -6.27
C PHE A 27 0.17 12.49 -6.61
N VAL A 28 1.02 11.92 -5.75
CA VAL A 28 2.47 11.91 -5.96
C VAL A 28 2.84 11.19 -7.25
N ARG A 29 2.20 10.04 -7.53
CA ARG A 29 2.43 9.30 -8.77
C ARG A 29 2.13 10.14 -10.01
N ILE A 30 0.98 10.82 -10.05
CA ILE A 30 0.59 11.70 -11.16
C ILE A 30 1.61 12.83 -11.32
N ALA A 31 1.95 13.50 -10.22
CA ALA A 31 2.90 14.61 -10.22
C ALA A 31 4.33 14.17 -10.65
N GLN A 32 4.78 12.99 -10.24
CA GLN A 32 6.08 12.41 -10.65
C GLN A 32 6.13 12.10 -12.14
N THR A 33 5.06 11.53 -12.71
CA THR A 33 4.96 11.29 -14.15
C THR A 33 5.10 12.60 -14.92
N ARG A 34 4.36 13.65 -14.54
CA ARG A 34 4.43 14.95 -15.21
C ARG A 34 5.76 15.68 -15.04
N LEU A 35 6.37 15.58 -13.86
CA LEU A 35 7.72 16.11 -13.65
C LEU A 35 8.70 15.43 -14.61
N SER A 36 8.61 14.10 -14.76
CA SER A 36 9.51 13.33 -15.63
C SER A 36 9.33 13.72 -17.09
N GLU A 37 8.09 13.82 -17.57
CA GLU A 37 7.75 14.30 -18.92
C GLU A 37 8.28 15.72 -19.19
N ARG A 38 8.15 16.61 -18.20
CA ARG A 38 8.65 17.99 -18.30
C ARG A 38 10.18 18.05 -18.36
N ILE A 39 10.87 17.32 -17.49
CA ILE A 39 12.34 17.25 -17.50
C ILE A 39 12.82 16.68 -18.84
N GLU A 40 12.18 15.64 -19.35
CA GLU A 40 12.52 15.05 -20.66
C GLU A 40 12.34 16.08 -21.78
N ALA A 41 11.23 16.82 -21.81
CA ALA A 41 10.99 17.87 -22.79
C ALA A 41 12.05 18.98 -22.75
N LEU A 42 12.47 19.40 -21.55
CA LEU A 42 13.48 20.46 -21.36
C LEU A 42 14.90 19.98 -21.69
N SER A 43 15.20 18.71 -21.43
CA SER A 43 16.53 18.11 -21.69
C SER A 43 16.91 18.03 -23.17
N LYS A 44 15.96 18.24 -24.09
CA LYS A 44 16.19 18.28 -25.54
C LYS A 44 16.98 19.52 -26.00
N HIS A 45 17.07 20.54 -25.15
CA HIS A 45 17.79 21.78 -25.41
C HIS A 45 18.96 21.88 -24.43
N ASP A 46 20.19 21.70 -24.92
CA ASP A 46 21.41 21.72 -24.09
C ASP A 46 21.92 23.17 -23.90
N ASP A 47 21.16 23.97 -23.16
CA ASP A 47 21.53 25.35 -22.81
C ASP A 47 21.35 25.66 -21.32
N GLN A 48 21.99 26.75 -20.88
CA GLN A 48 21.95 27.25 -19.49
C GLN A 48 20.51 27.55 -19.03
N GLN A 49 19.62 27.91 -19.95
CA GLN A 49 18.23 28.26 -19.68
C GLN A 49 17.40 27.01 -19.36
N SER A 50 17.63 25.90 -20.06
CA SER A 50 17.02 24.60 -19.76
C SER A 50 17.37 24.12 -18.36
N TRP A 51 18.62 24.30 -17.92
CA TRP A 51 19.03 23.90 -16.57
C TRP A 51 18.28 24.68 -15.48
N GLN A 52 18.10 25.99 -15.66
CA GLN A 52 17.29 26.81 -14.74
C GLN A 52 15.83 26.35 -14.71
N GLN A 53 15.24 26.07 -15.88
CA GLN A 53 13.86 25.60 -15.97
C GLN A 53 13.64 24.22 -15.34
N ILE A 54 14.63 23.32 -15.44
CA ILE A 54 14.60 22.02 -14.77
C ILE A 54 14.60 22.20 -13.25
N ASN A 55 15.42 23.10 -12.73
CA ASN A 55 15.47 23.38 -11.29
C ASN A 55 14.18 24.02 -10.78
N ASP A 56 13.61 24.97 -11.54
CA ASP A 56 12.31 25.56 -11.21
C ASP A 56 11.19 24.51 -11.21
N ALA A 57 11.21 23.57 -12.17
CA ALA A 57 10.24 22.47 -12.22
C ALA A 57 10.38 21.53 -11.01
N ARG A 58 11.61 21.17 -10.64
CA ARG A 58 11.88 20.31 -9.48
C ARG A 58 11.51 20.98 -8.15
N HIS A 59 11.84 22.26 -7.98
CA HIS A 59 11.43 23.04 -6.80
C HIS A 59 9.90 23.17 -6.73
N GLY A 60 9.26 23.45 -7.86
CA GLY A 60 7.80 23.48 -7.98
C GLY A 60 7.15 22.17 -7.56
N PHE A 61 7.69 21.04 -8.03
CA PHE A 61 7.26 19.70 -7.62
C PHE A 61 7.37 19.47 -6.12
N MET A 62 8.54 19.79 -5.51
CA MET A 62 8.72 19.66 -4.06
C MET A 62 7.66 20.46 -3.31
N ASN A 63 7.41 21.70 -3.74
CA ASN A 63 6.47 22.57 -3.04
C ASN A 63 5.03 22.05 -3.09
N ILE A 64 4.56 21.56 -4.25
CA ILE A 64 3.20 21.02 -4.34
C ILE A 64 3.06 19.71 -3.57
N VAL A 65 4.10 18.87 -3.52
CA VAL A 65 4.06 17.60 -2.79
C VAL A 65 4.02 17.88 -1.30
N VAL A 66 4.83 18.81 -0.81
CA VAL A 66 4.79 19.23 0.60
C VAL A 66 3.45 19.90 0.93
N ALA A 67 2.89 20.73 0.03
CA ALA A 67 1.57 21.32 0.23
C ALA A 67 0.46 20.25 0.28
N ALA A 68 0.50 19.26 -0.61
CA ALA A 68 -0.43 18.13 -0.59
C ALA A 68 -0.26 17.30 0.69
N ALA A 69 0.97 16.98 1.09
CA ALA A 69 1.26 16.27 2.32
C ALA A 69 0.71 17.01 3.55
N LYS A 70 0.81 18.34 3.60
CA LYS A 70 0.19 19.15 4.66
C LYS A 70 -1.34 19.09 4.62
N LYS A 71 -1.94 19.13 3.43
CA LYS A 71 -3.40 19.05 3.29
C LYS A 71 -3.96 17.69 3.71
N PHE A 72 -3.23 16.62 3.43
CA PHE A 72 -3.58 15.24 3.77
C PHE A 72 -3.00 14.77 5.12
N GLU A 73 -2.29 15.65 5.84
CA GLU A 73 -1.66 15.37 7.14
C GLU A 73 -0.70 14.15 7.11
N ILE A 74 0.08 14.01 6.03
CA ILE A 74 0.98 12.88 5.79
C ILE A 74 2.36 13.14 6.38
N GLU A 75 2.66 12.48 7.51
CA GLU A 75 3.98 12.56 8.12
C GLU A 75 4.96 11.51 7.58
N PRO A 76 6.28 11.83 7.54
CA PRO A 76 6.91 13.07 8.00
C PRO A 76 6.99 14.18 6.93
N ILE A 77 6.43 13.96 5.74
CA ILE A 77 6.55 14.87 4.60
C ILE A 77 5.88 16.22 4.91
N SER A 78 4.77 16.21 5.65
CA SER A 78 4.05 17.42 6.05
C SER A 78 4.88 18.35 6.94
N SER A 79 5.79 17.78 7.73
CA SER A 79 6.73 18.51 8.60
C SER A 79 7.95 19.09 7.86
N LEU A 80 8.16 18.74 6.59
CA LEU A 80 9.30 19.26 5.82
C LEU A 80 9.16 20.77 5.59
N MET A 81 10.24 21.49 5.88
CA MET A 81 10.38 22.89 5.50
C MET A 81 10.91 22.97 4.07
N MET A 82 10.21 23.75 3.23
CA MET A 82 10.66 23.98 1.88
C MET A 82 11.93 24.86 1.87
N PRO A 83 13.03 24.42 1.22
CA PRO A 83 14.21 25.24 1.05
C PRO A 83 13.87 26.48 0.21
N ARG A 84 14.46 27.62 0.58
CA ARG A 84 14.36 28.85 -0.21
C ARG A 84 15.08 28.63 -1.54
N ASN A 85 14.63 29.30 -2.62
CA ASN A 85 15.23 29.14 -3.95
C ASN A 85 16.75 29.40 -3.99
N GLN A 86 17.28 30.22 -3.07
CA GLN A 86 18.71 30.52 -2.97
C GLN A 86 19.54 29.41 -2.32
N GLU A 87 18.89 28.55 -1.54
CA GLU A 87 19.49 27.42 -0.81
C GLU A 87 19.18 26.07 -1.50
N TYR A 88 18.50 26.12 -2.65
CA TYR A 88 18.08 24.96 -3.40
C TYR A 88 19.18 24.48 -4.34
N ASP A 89 19.54 23.20 -4.24
CA ASP A 89 20.48 22.54 -5.13
C ASP A 89 20.01 21.14 -5.55
N ASP A 90 20.76 20.54 -6.48
CA ASP A 90 20.49 19.20 -6.99
C ASP A 90 20.53 18.12 -5.89
N GLN A 91 21.38 18.30 -4.87
CA GLN A 91 21.49 17.35 -3.77
C GLN A 91 20.23 17.34 -2.90
N THR A 92 19.70 18.53 -2.62
CA THR A 92 18.46 18.73 -1.86
C THR A 92 17.29 18.04 -2.55
N PHE A 93 17.17 18.19 -3.87
CA PHE A 93 16.12 17.51 -4.64
C PHE A 93 16.27 15.99 -4.63
N ARG A 94 17.49 15.47 -4.83
CA ARG A 94 17.73 14.01 -4.81
C ARG A 94 17.42 13.40 -3.46
N GLN A 95 17.80 14.09 -2.37
CA GLN A 95 17.48 13.65 -1.01
C GLN A 95 15.97 13.62 -0.80
N PHE A 96 15.27 14.71 -1.15
CA PHE A 96 13.81 14.77 -1.08
C PHE A 96 13.14 13.64 -1.88
N GLN A 97 13.61 13.38 -3.10
CA GLN A 97 13.07 12.32 -3.94
C GLN A 97 13.28 10.94 -3.30
N SER A 98 14.47 10.66 -2.77
CA SER A 98 14.75 9.40 -2.06
C SER A 98 13.85 9.21 -0.85
N ASP A 99 13.65 10.27 -0.05
CA ASP A 99 12.77 10.22 1.12
C ASP A 99 11.31 10.01 0.69
N LEU A 100 10.85 10.75 -0.31
CA LEU A 100 9.50 10.64 -0.86
C LEU A 100 9.23 9.23 -1.39
N ASP A 101 10.14 8.66 -2.18
CA ASP A 101 9.99 7.32 -2.74
C ASP A 101 9.94 6.25 -1.65
N PHE A 102 10.76 6.40 -0.60
CA PHE A 102 10.72 5.53 0.57
C PHE A 102 9.35 5.58 1.26
N PHE A 103 8.84 6.78 1.55
CA PHE A 103 7.54 6.95 2.23
C PHE A 103 6.36 6.49 1.37
N VAL A 104 6.33 6.85 0.08
CA VAL A 104 5.26 6.39 -0.83
C VAL A 104 5.28 4.87 -0.94
N THR A 105 6.47 4.26 -0.98
CA THR A 105 6.58 2.79 -0.99
C THR A 105 6.01 2.18 0.29
N GLN A 106 6.35 2.72 1.46
CA GLN A 106 5.75 2.28 2.73
C GLN A 106 4.23 2.38 2.67
N LEU A 107 3.72 3.49 2.15
CA LEU A 107 2.29 3.76 2.09
C LEU A 107 1.53 2.82 1.18
N VAL A 108 2.08 2.55 -0.01
CA VAL A 108 1.51 1.59 -0.96
C VAL A 108 1.53 0.18 -0.38
N LEU A 109 2.60 -0.20 0.35
CA LEU A 109 2.68 -1.51 1.01
C LEU A 109 1.66 -1.63 2.16
N GLU A 110 1.48 -0.57 2.95
CA GLU A 110 0.48 -0.52 4.02
C GLU A 110 -0.94 -0.58 3.46
N ASN A 111 -1.26 0.19 2.42
CA ASN A 111 -2.55 0.13 1.73
C ASN A 111 -2.80 -1.27 1.15
N SER A 112 -1.79 -1.89 0.53
CA SER A 112 -1.87 -3.28 0.07
C SER A 112 -2.11 -4.25 1.22
N ALA A 113 -1.46 -4.05 2.37
CA ALA A 113 -1.65 -4.87 3.56
C ALA A 113 -3.06 -4.71 4.15
N ARG A 114 -3.59 -3.48 4.22
CA ARG A 114 -4.97 -3.17 4.63
C ARG A 114 -5.99 -3.84 3.70
N ALA A 115 -5.90 -3.61 2.39
CA ALA A 115 -6.77 -4.25 1.41
C ALA A 115 -6.73 -5.79 1.48
N LYS A 116 -5.55 -6.37 1.77
CA LYS A 116 -5.42 -7.80 2.04
C LYS A 116 -6.13 -8.20 3.34
N ARG A 117 -6.07 -7.41 4.41
CA ARG A 117 -6.78 -7.67 5.69
C ARG A 117 -8.29 -7.59 5.51
N ASP A 118 -8.80 -6.70 4.66
CA ASP A 118 -10.24 -6.52 4.45
C ASP A 118 -10.80 -7.38 3.32
N SER A 119 -10.07 -8.42 2.93
CA SER A 119 -10.47 -9.38 1.90
C SER A 119 -10.15 -10.82 2.30
N VAL A 120 -10.80 -11.76 1.64
CA VAL A 120 -10.63 -13.22 1.84
C VAL A 120 -10.09 -13.87 0.59
N SER A 121 -9.19 -14.84 0.72
CA SER A 121 -8.69 -15.64 -0.40
C SER A 121 -9.81 -16.52 -0.96
N VAL A 122 -10.04 -16.45 -2.27
CA VAL A 122 -11.10 -17.23 -2.92
C VAL A 122 -10.52 -18.57 -3.39
N SER A 123 -10.77 -19.64 -2.64
CA SER A 123 -10.47 -21.01 -3.07
C SER A 123 -11.52 -21.52 -4.06
N SER A 124 -11.19 -22.56 -4.84
CA SER A 124 -12.14 -23.18 -5.76
C SER A 124 -13.35 -23.76 -5.04
N ASP A 125 -13.15 -24.36 -3.87
CA ASP A 125 -14.22 -24.88 -3.00
C ASP A 125 -15.12 -23.75 -2.47
N LEU A 126 -14.53 -22.65 -1.99
CA LEU A 126 -15.27 -21.47 -1.54
C LEU A 126 -16.12 -20.90 -2.68
N LYS A 127 -15.52 -20.72 -3.86
CA LYS A 127 -16.20 -20.22 -5.05
C LYS A 127 -17.38 -21.12 -5.44
N ALA A 128 -17.19 -22.44 -5.45
CA ALA A 128 -18.26 -23.38 -5.77
C ALA A 128 -19.44 -23.27 -4.78
N LYS A 129 -19.16 -23.25 -3.47
CA LYS A 129 -20.18 -23.10 -2.42
C LYS A 129 -20.97 -21.80 -2.56
N ILE A 130 -20.26 -20.67 -2.72
CA ILE A 130 -20.91 -19.37 -2.86
C ILE A 130 -21.75 -19.32 -4.14
N ARG A 131 -21.26 -19.84 -5.28
CA ARG A 131 -22.06 -19.91 -6.52
C ARG A 131 -23.35 -20.71 -6.36
N THR A 132 -23.32 -21.83 -5.63
CA THR A 132 -24.53 -22.59 -5.32
C THR A 132 -25.52 -21.76 -4.51
N TYR A 133 -25.06 -21.02 -3.50
CA TYR A 133 -25.94 -20.13 -2.74
C TYR A 133 -26.49 -18.98 -3.58
N LEU A 134 -25.67 -18.38 -4.46
CA LEU A 134 -26.11 -17.33 -5.38
C LEU A 134 -27.16 -17.82 -6.36
N HIS A 135 -27.01 -19.03 -6.92
CA HIS A 135 -28.03 -19.64 -7.77
C HIS A 135 -29.37 -19.75 -7.06
N HIS A 136 -29.40 -20.30 -5.84
CA HIS A 136 -30.64 -20.40 -5.07
C HIS A 136 -31.20 -19.05 -4.66
N LEU A 137 -30.34 -18.05 -4.48
CA LEU A 137 -30.77 -16.69 -4.20
C LEU A 137 -31.42 -16.05 -5.43
N ARG A 138 -30.85 -16.24 -6.64
CA ARG A 138 -31.47 -15.83 -7.91
C ARG A 138 -32.84 -16.48 -8.09
N ASP A 139 -32.93 -17.80 -7.89
CA ASP A 139 -34.21 -18.53 -7.96
C ASP A 139 -35.26 -17.93 -7.00
N ALA A 140 -34.83 -17.53 -5.80
CA ALA A 140 -35.72 -16.93 -4.81
C ALA A 140 -36.16 -15.51 -5.22
N ILE A 141 -35.28 -14.72 -5.83
CA ILE A 141 -35.60 -13.38 -6.33
C ILE A 141 -36.56 -13.47 -7.52
N GLU A 142 -36.32 -14.36 -8.47
CA GLU A 142 -37.21 -14.55 -9.63
C GLU A 142 -38.62 -15.00 -9.23
N LYS A 143 -38.74 -15.81 -8.18
CA LYS A 143 -40.03 -16.29 -7.67
C LYS A 143 -40.72 -15.32 -6.71
N SER A 144 -40.07 -14.22 -6.36
CA SER A 144 -40.64 -13.23 -5.43
C SER A 144 -41.66 -12.32 -6.12
N ASP A 145 -42.57 -11.75 -5.33
CA ASP A 145 -43.58 -10.78 -5.80
C ASP A 145 -43.00 -9.36 -5.91
N LEU A 146 -41.76 -9.27 -6.39
CA LEU A 146 -41.05 -8.01 -6.59
C LEU A 146 -41.40 -7.42 -7.96
N ASP A 147 -41.55 -6.09 -7.97
CA ASP A 147 -41.62 -5.28 -9.17
C ASP A 147 -40.38 -5.48 -10.07
N GLU A 148 -40.58 -5.40 -11.39
CA GLU A 148 -39.58 -5.77 -12.39
C GLU A 148 -38.30 -4.93 -12.26
N ASP A 149 -38.44 -3.62 -12.02
CA ASP A 149 -37.30 -2.71 -11.82
C ASP A 149 -36.47 -3.09 -10.59
N LYS A 150 -37.11 -3.54 -9.52
CA LYS A 150 -36.43 -3.96 -8.29
C LYS A 150 -35.75 -5.31 -8.45
N ARG A 151 -36.43 -6.24 -9.12
CA ARG A 151 -35.91 -7.56 -9.45
C ARG A 151 -34.64 -7.44 -10.29
N GLY A 152 -34.68 -6.64 -11.35
CA GLY A 152 -33.51 -6.35 -12.19
C GLY A 152 -32.32 -5.82 -11.38
N LYS A 153 -32.54 -4.80 -10.55
CA LYS A 153 -31.47 -4.23 -9.70
C LYS A 153 -30.83 -5.24 -8.76
N LEU A 154 -31.62 -6.15 -8.16
CA LEU A 154 -31.09 -7.18 -7.28
C LEU A 154 -30.28 -8.22 -8.07
N LEU A 155 -30.76 -8.64 -9.24
CA LEU A 155 -30.03 -9.56 -10.11
C LEU A 155 -28.71 -8.95 -10.60
N ASP A 156 -28.72 -7.68 -11.01
CA ASP A 156 -27.52 -6.93 -11.41
C ASP A 156 -26.48 -6.89 -10.27
N GLN A 157 -26.94 -6.74 -9.02
CA GLN A 157 -26.05 -6.77 -7.85
C GLN A 157 -25.49 -8.16 -7.57
N LEU A 158 -26.25 -9.23 -7.80
CA LEU A 158 -25.73 -10.59 -7.72
C LEU A 158 -24.71 -10.88 -8.82
N ASP A 159 -24.92 -10.34 -10.02
CA ASP A 159 -23.97 -10.45 -11.13
C ASP A 159 -22.68 -9.68 -10.83
N ALA A 160 -22.80 -8.47 -10.27
CA ALA A 160 -21.64 -7.71 -9.79
C ALA A 160 -20.87 -8.46 -8.69
N PHE A 161 -21.59 -9.08 -7.75
CA PHE A 161 -20.98 -9.89 -6.69
C PHE A 161 -20.31 -11.16 -7.25
N GLU A 162 -20.92 -11.82 -8.23
CA GLU A 162 -20.32 -12.99 -8.89
C GLU A 162 -19.05 -12.60 -9.68
N ALA A 163 -19.04 -11.44 -10.34
CA ALA A 163 -17.85 -10.91 -10.99
C ALA A 163 -16.70 -10.63 -9.98
N GLU A 164 -17.03 -10.12 -8.79
CA GLU A 164 -16.06 -9.94 -7.70
C GLU A 164 -15.57 -11.29 -7.13
N LEU A 165 -16.44 -12.30 -7.06
CA LEU A 165 -16.07 -13.66 -6.67
C LEU A 165 -15.09 -14.30 -7.66
N GLU A 166 -15.07 -13.87 -8.92
CA GLU A 166 -14.11 -14.37 -9.91
C GLU A 166 -12.66 -13.96 -9.62
N LYS A 167 -12.46 -12.89 -8.86
CA LYS A 167 -11.14 -12.39 -8.49
C LYS A 167 -10.45 -13.35 -7.51
N ARG A 168 -9.12 -13.22 -7.42
CA ARG A 168 -8.29 -14.00 -6.49
C ARG A 168 -8.68 -13.77 -5.02
N ARG A 169 -9.14 -12.57 -4.68
CA ARG A 169 -9.57 -12.20 -3.33
C ARG A 169 -10.92 -11.51 -3.41
N LEU A 170 -11.80 -11.84 -2.47
CA LEU A 170 -13.12 -11.24 -2.32
C LEU A 170 -13.05 -10.17 -1.22
N PRO A 171 -13.30 -8.89 -1.53
CA PRO A 171 -13.41 -7.85 -0.52
C PRO A 171 -14.62 -8.09 0.39
N LEU A 172 -14.44 -7.94 1.71
CA LEU A 172 -15.53 -8.10 2.67
C LEU A 172 -16.60 -7.02 2.51
N MET A 173 -16.22 -5.84 2.02
CA MET A 173 -17.15 -4.76 1.70
C MET A 173 -18.15 -5.19 0.61
N THR A 174 -17.71 -5.91 -0.42
CA THR A 174 -18.59 -6.39 -1.49
C THR A 174 -19.68 -7.33 -0.95
N VAL A 175 -19.31 -8.22 -0.03
CA VAL A 175 -20.28 -9.10 0.67
C VAL A 175 -21.28 -8.27 1.47
N THR A 176 -20.81 -7.24 2.16
CA THR A 176 -21.64 -6.34 2.98
C THR A 176 -22.61 -5.54 2.12
N LEU A 177 -22.16 -4.98 0.99
CA LEU A 177 -22.99 -4.22 0.06
C LEU A 177 -24.09 -5.07 -0.56
N MET A 178 -23.77 -6.31 -0.96
CA MET A 178 -24.77 -7.26 -1.45
C MET A 178 -25.88 -7.49 -0.41
N VAL A 179 -25.50 -7.67 0.87
CA VAL A 179 -26.45 -7.93 1.96
C VAL A 179 -27.32 -6.71 2.24
N ILE A 180 -26.71 -5.52 2.30
CA ILE A 180 -27.45 -4.26 2.47
C ILE A 180 -28.49 -4.12 1.35
N ALA A 181 -28.10 -4.42 0.12
CA ALA A 181 -29.01 -4.29 -1.00
C ALA A 181 -30.19 -5.27 -0.93
N LEU A 182 -29.92 -6.54 -0.57
CA LEU A 182 -30.97 -7.54 -0.35
C LEU A 182 -31.89 -7.19 0.84
N ALA A 183 -31.35 -6.61 1.91
CA ALA A 183 -32.10 -6.23 3.10
C ALA A 183 -32.91 -4.93 2.92
N SER A 184 -32.41 -4.01 2.10
CA SER A 184 -33.04 -2.70 1.86
C SER A 184 -34.20 -2.75 0.86
N ALA A 185 -34.37 -3.86 0.12
CA ALA A 185 -35.46 -4.04 -0.83
C ALA A 185 -36.83 -4.06 -0.10
N PRO A 186 -37.68 -3.01 -0.24
CA PRO A 186 -38.96 -2.95 0.47
C PRO A 186 -39.93 -3.98 -0.10
N GLY A 187 -40.48 -4.85 0.76
CA GLY A 187 -41.27 -6.01 0.34
C GLY A 187 -40.46 -7.13 -0.34
N GLY A 188 -39.12 -7.03 -0.29
CA GLY A 188 -38.21 -7.92 -0.99
C GLY A 188 -37.84 -9.17 -0.21
N LEU A 189 -36.79 -9.84 -0.69
CA LEU A 189 -36.36 -11.18 -0.32
C LEU A 189 -36.28 -11.44 1.20
N TRP A 190 -35.99 -10.39 1.96
CA TRP A 190 -35.93 -10.41 3.43
C TRP A 190 -37.30 -10.64 4.09
N SER A 191 -38.38 -10.21 3.46
CA SER A 191 -39.77 -10.46 3.86
C SER A 191 -40.39 -11.71 3.22
N THR A 192 -39.84 -12.22 2.11
CA THR A 192 -40.43 -13.35 1.37
C THR A 192 -40.00 -14.73 1.86
N GLY A 193 -39.11 -14.84 2.85
CA GLY A 193 -39.00 -16.08 3.64
C GLY A 193 -37.62 -16.39 4.23
N GLU A 194 -37.65 -17.21 5.29
CA GLU A 194 -36.48 -17.71 6.01
C GLU A 194 -35.43 -18.36 5.10
N ALA A 195 -35.82 -18.92 3.95
CA ALA A 195 -34.91 -19.59 3.02
C ALA A 195 -33.85 -18.64 2.46
N ALA A 196 -34.22 -17.44 2.04
CA ALA A 196 -33.28 -16.45 1.52
C ALA A 196 -32.34 -15.93 2.62
N GLN A 197 -32.88 -15.67 3.81
CA GLN A 197 -32.07 -15.28 4.97
C GLN A 197 -31.04 -16.35 5.33
N ARG A 198 -31.42 -17.64 5.27
CA ARG A 198 -30.50 -18.77 5.49
C ARG A 198 -29.41 -18.86 4.42
N LEU A 199 -29.71 -18.57 3.15
CA LEU A 199 -28.71 -18.54 2.08
C LEU A 199 -27.69 -17.41 2.31
N VAL A 200 -28.17 -16.20 2.63
CA VAL A 200 -27.30 -15.07 2.97
C VAL A 200 -26.44 -15.36 4.20
N ALA A 201 -27.03 -15.92 5.25
CA ALA A 201 -26.30 -16.34 6.45
C ALA A 201 -25.26 -17.43 6.15
N SER A 202 -25.56 -18.35 5.22
CA SER A 202 -24.61 -19.37 4.77
C SER A 202 -23.43 -18.75 4.03
N ILE A 203 -23.67 -17.76 3.15
CA ILE A 203 -22.59 -17.00 2.49
C ILE A 203 -21.69 -16.33 3.54
N PHE A 204 -22.26 -15.62 4.52
CA PHE A 204 -21.48 -15.01 5.61
C PHE A 204 -20.67 -16.04 6.40
N LYS A 205 -21.28 -17.17 6.74
CA LYS A 205 -20.61 -18.22 7.49
C LYS A 205 -19.40 -18.73 6.72
N VAL A 206 -19.57 -19.10 5.44
CA VAL A 206 -18.47 -19.67 4.65
C VAL A 206 -17.39 -18.61 4.37
N VAL A 207 -17.75 -17.36 4.13
CA VAL A 207 -16.78 -16.24 4.01
C VAL A 207 -16.04 -16.00 5.33
N GLY A 208 -16.75 -16.03 6.47
CA GLY A 208 -16.17 -15.85 7.80
C GLY A 208 -15.23 -16.99 8.20
N GLU A 209 -15.58 -18.22 7.90
CA GLU A 209 -14.70 -19.39 8.07
C GLU A 209 -13.43 -19.25 7.22
N ALA A 210 -13.58 -18.86 5.95
CA ALA A 210 -12.44 -18.62 5.07
C ALA A 210 -11.58 -17.43 5.54
N LYS A 211 -12.19 -16.38 6.08
CA LYS A 211 -11.48 -15.24 6.69
C LYS A 211 -10.66 -15.66 7.91
N ASN A 212 -11.26 -16.45 8.81
CA ASN A 212 -10.57 -16.97 9.98
C ASN A 212 -9.37 -17.85 9.58
N ALA A 213 -9.55 -18.73 8.58
CA ALA A 213 -8.46 -19.55 8.06
C ALA A 213 -7.33 -18.70 7.43
N ASP A 214 -7.68 -17.67 6.64
CA ASP A 214 -6.73 -16.71 6.07
C ASP A 214 -5.93 -15.98 7.16
N ASP A 215 -6.59 -15.56 8.24
CA ASP A 215 -5.95 -14.84 9.35
C ASP A 215 -5.07 -15.75 10.20
N GLU A 216 -5.48 -17.00 10.42
CA GLU A 216 -4.63 -18.01 11.07
C GLU A 216 -3.38 -18.32 10.24
N ALA A 217 -3.53 -18.49 8.93
CA ALA A 217 -2.39 -18.71 8.03
C ALA A 217 -1.41 -17.53 8.08
N ARG A 218 -1.90 -16.28 8.14
CA ARG A 218 -1.05 -15.10 8.32
C ARG A 218 -0.30 -15.08 9.63
N LYS A 219 -0.97 -15.40 10.74
CA LYS A 219 -0.32 -15.45 12.06
C LYS A 219 0.86 -16.43 12.08
N ARG A 220 0.76 -17.56 11.35
CA ARG A 220 1.84 -18.55 11.24
C ARG A 220 3.04 -18.06 10.42
N LEU A 221 2.86 -17.07 9.55
CA LEU A 221 3.91 -16.54 8.67
C LEU A 221 4.73 -15.39 9.29
N ILE A 222 4.39 -14.93 10.49
CA ILE A 222 5.20 -13.96 11.24
C ILE A 222 6.12 -14.75 12.17
N PRO A 223 7.38 -15.05 11.80
CA PRO A 223 8.34 -15.52 12.78
C PRO A 223 8.62 -14.37 13.75
N VAL A 224 7.97 -14.40 14.90
CA VAL A 224 8.40 -13.61 16.07
C VAL A 224 9.56 -14.38 16.71
N GLU A 225 10.68 -14.51 15.99
CA GLU A 225 11.95 -14.72 16.68
C GLU A 225 12.45 -13.32 17.06
N PRO A 226 12.53 -12.97 18.35
CA PRO A 226 13.15 -11.72 18.74
C PRO A 226 14.56 -11.70 18.14
N PRO A 227 14.99 -10.57 17.54
CA PRO A 227 16.31 -10.50 16.94
C PRO A 227 17.33 -10.96 17.98
N LYS A 228 18.07 -12.04 17.67
CA LYS A 228 19.16 -12.50 18.52
C LYS A 228 20.07 -11.29 18.75
N ALA A 229 20.15 -10.86 20.01
CA ALA A 229 20.99 -9.73 20.38
C ALA A 229 22.39 -9.98 19.83
N ILE A 230 22.87 -9.04 19.02
CA ILE A 230 24.25 -9.04 18.53
C ILE A 230 25.11 -9.03 19.79
N ALA A 231 25.96 -10.05 19.95
CA ALA A 231 26.88 -10.07 21.08
C ALA A 231 27.67 -8.75 21.09
N PRO A 232 27.87 -8.12 22.26
CA PRO A 232 28.59 -6.86 22.34
C PRO A 232 29.95 -7.00 21.66
N PRO A 233 30.47 -5.93 21.02
CA PRO A 233 31.80 -5.95 20.40
C PRO A 233 32.79 -6.55 21.39
N ARG A 234 33.54 -7.57 20.95
CA ARG A 234 34.64 -8.13 21.76
C ARG A 234 35.48 -6.94 22.24
N ALA A 235 35.64 -6.83 23.56
CA ALA A 235 36.47 -5.81 24.15
C ALA A 235 37.82 -5.76 23.42
N PRO A 236 38.35 -4.57 23.08
CA PRO A 236 39.65 -4.47 22.46
C PRO A 236 40.66 -5.24 23.32
N GLU A 237 41.47 -6.04 22.66
CA GLU A 237 42.50 -6.88 23.26
C GLU A 237 43.58 -5.97 23.87
N GLY A 238 43.28 -5.43 25.04
CA GLY A 238 44.02 -4.34 25.66
C GLY A 238 44.05 -4.50 27.17
N GLU A 239 44.47 -5.69 27.64
CA GLU A 239 45.02 -5.89 28.98
C GLU A 239 45.64 -7.29 29.07
N ARG A 240 46.60 -7.58 28.17
CA ARG A 240 47.56 -8.67 28.42
C ARG A 240 48.46 -8.22 29.56
N LYS A 241 48.24 -8.76 30.76
CA LYS A 241 49.17 -8.64 31.90
C LYS A 241 50.60 -8.96 31.42
N PRO A 242 51.61 -8.14 31.73
CA PRO A 242 52.97 -8.41 31.27
C PRO A 242 53.49 -9.71 31.90
N ILE A 243 53.79 -10.68 31.05
CA ILE A 243 54.52 -11.89 31.38
C ILE A 243 55.95 -11.46 31.77
N PRO A 244 56.51 -11.86 32.92
CA PRO A 244 57.87 -11.50 33.29
C PRO A 244 58.86 -12.19 32.33
N ARG A 245 59.55 -11.38 31.51
CA ARG A 245 60.63 -11.83 30.63
C ARG A 245 61.79 -12.36 31.48
N ARG A 246 62.00 -13.69 31.46
CA ARG A 246 63.27 -14.31 31.83
C ARG A 246 64.35 -13.79 30.87
N ARG A 247 65.44 -13.25 31.43
CA ARG A 247 66.67 -12.91 30.71
C ARG A 247 67.24 -14.17 30.09
N ALA A 248 67.22 -14.26 28.76
CA ALA A 248 68.08 -15.15 28.00
C ALA A 248 69.23 -14.29 27.44
N SER A 249 70.44 -14.67 27.83
CA SER A 249 71.72 -14.09 27.40
C SER A 249 71.95 -14.33 25.91
N ASN A 250 72.11 -13.25 25.14
CA ASN A 250 72.74 -13.29 23.82
C ASN A 250 74.24 -13.09 24.03
N ASP A 251 74.97 -14.18 24.22
CA ASP A 251 76.31 -14.31 23.66
C ASP A 251 76.12 -15.01 22.32
N LEU A 252 76.77 -14.51 21.28
CA LEU A 252 77.17 -15.13 20.00
C LEU A 252 77.31 -14.01 18.96
N ASP A 253 78.27 -13.14 19.22
CA ASP A 253 79.00 -12.36 18.22
C ASP A 253 80.21 -13.24 17.89
N ASP A 254 80.36 -13.71 16.65
CA ASP A 254 81.63 -14.00 15.95
C ASP A 254 81.44 -14.84 14.67
N ASP A 255 82.18 -14.43 13.64
CA ASP A 255 82.52 -15.13 12.37
C ASP A 255 81.59 -15.01 11.13
N ILE A 256 81.78 -13.92 10.37
CA ILE A 256 81.67 -13.94 8.90
C ILE A 256 83.04 -13.51 8.31
N PRO A 257 83.85 -14.42 7.76
CA PRO A 257 85.06 -14.06 7.02
C PRO A 257 84.73 -13.78 5.53
N PHE A 258 85.43 -12.77 4.98
CA PHE A 258 85.35 -12.27 3.60
C PHE A 258 85.73 -13.30 2.53
#